data_AF-A0A8T2HXG3-F1
#
_entry.id   AF-A0A8T2HXG3-F1
#
_cell.length_a   1.000
_cell.length_b   1.000
_cell.length_c   1.000
_cell.angle_alpha   90.00
_cell.angle_beta   90.00
_cell.angle_gamma   90.00
#
_symmetry.space_group_name_H-M   'P 1'
#
loop_
_entity.id
_entity.type
_entity.pdbx_description
1 polymer ?
#
loop_
_entity_poly.entity_id
_entity_poly.type
_entity_poly.pdbx_seq_one_letter_code
_entity_poly.pdbx_strand_id
1 'polypeptide(L)' 'MASSPNEAQVMQQIQQEMNVAFVQEFYQTVRDKCFKMCITKPSSSLTSSDQQCLAKCADRYGDSLKIVQNAVLEMNGIE' A
#
# COMPACT_ATOMS: atom_id res chain seq x y z
N MET A 1 -18.71 39.49 -0.91
CA MET A 1 -17.36 38.88 -0.89
C MET A 1 -17.49 37.57 -0.14
N ALA A 2 -17.53 36.43 -0.84
CA ALA A 2 -17.58 35.10 -0.23
C ALA A 2 -16.27 34.40 -0.60
N SER A 3 -15.46 34.10 0.41
CA SER A 3 -14.14 33.49 0.27
C SER A 3 -14.31 32.03 -0.17
N SER A 4 -13.74 31.69 -1.32
CA SER A 4 -13.67 30.32 -1.85
C SER A 4 -13.04 29.37 -0.81
N PRO A 5 -13.42 28.09 -0.78
CA PRO A 5 -12.72 27.09 0.02
C PRO A 5 -11.24 27.14 -0.34
N ASN A 6 -10.39 27.23 0.68
CA ASN A 6 -8.95 27.35 0.51
C ASN A 6 -8.46 26.09 -0.22
N GLU A 7 -8.11 26.22 -1.50
CA GLU A 7 -7.78 25.12 -2.41
C GLU A 7 -6.69 24.20 -1.82
N ALA A 8 -5.78 24.77 -1.03
CA ALA A 8 -4.77 24.06 -0.27
C ALA A 8 -5.34 23.15 0.84
N GLN A 9 -6.40 23.58 1.56
CA GLN A 9 -7.05 22.75 2.59
C GLN A 9 -7.85 21.61 1.96
N VAL A 10 -8.48 21.85 0.81
CA VAL A 10 -9.17 20.81 0.04
C VAL A 10 -8.18 19.81 -0.53
N MET A 11 -7.07 20.26 -1.12
CA MET A 11 -5.98 19.39 -1.59
C MET A 11 -5.35 18.58 -0.45
N GLN A 12 -5.17 19.18 0.72
CA GLN A 12 -4.60 18.49 1.88
C GLN A 12 -5.56 17.45 2.48
N GLN A 13 -6.88 17.72 2.48
CA GLN A 13 -7.91 16.74 2.82
C GLN A 13 -7.97 15.62 1.77
N ILE A 14 -7.94 15.95 0.47
CA ILE A 14 -7.88 14.96 -0.61
C ILE A 14 -6.62 14.10 -0.48
N GLN A 15 -5.45 14.69 -0.16
CA GLN A 15 -4.21 13.94 0.10
C GLN A 15 -4.36 13.01 1.31
N GLN A 16 -4.98 13.47 2.39
CA GLN A 16 -5.22 12.67 3.60
C GLN A 16 -6.21 11.52 3.34
N GLU A 17 -7.29 11.78 2.60
CA GLU A 17 -8.31 10.77 2.24
C GLU A 17 -7.78 9.75 1.23
N MET A 18 -7.01 10.20 0.23
CA MET A 18 -6.33 9.32 -0.72
C MET A 18 -5.30 8.43 -0.01
N ASN A 19 -4.59 8.94 0.99
CA ASN A 19 -3.64 8.14 1.77
C ASN A 19 -4.33 7.02 2.55
N VAL A 20 -5.52 7.26 3.14
CA VAL A 20 -6.22 6.20 3.88
C VAL A 20 -6.73 5.12 2.94
N ALA A 21 -7.40 5.49 1.84
CA ALA A 21 -7.90 4.51 0.87
C ALA A 21 -6.77 3.69 0.24
N PHE A 22 -5.67 4.36 -0.15
CA PHE A 22 -4.47 3.69 -0.67
C PHE A 22 -3.84 2.74 0.35
N VAL A 23 -3.69 3.16 1.61
CA VAL A 23 -3.12 2.31 2.67
C VAL A 23 -4.01 1.10 2.92
N GLN A 24 -5.33 1.27 2.90
CA GLN A 24 -6.28 0.16 3.03
C GLN A 24 -6.13 -0.82 1.85
N GLU A 25 -6.15 -0.33 0.61
CA GLU A 25 -6.00 -1.18 -0.57
C GLU A 25 -4.65 -1.90 -0.60
N PHE A 26 -3.57 -1.20 -0.25
CA PHE A 26 -2.25 -1.78 -0.09
C PHE A 26 -2.26 -2.91 0.94
N TYR A 27 -2.83 -2.66 2.13
CA TYR A 27 -2.91 -3.66 3.19
C TYR A 27 -3.71 -4.89 2.77
N GLN A 28 -4.87 -4.69 2.14
CA GLN A 28 -5.71 -5.77 1.61
C GLN A 28 -4.94 -6.61 0.58
N THR A 29 -4.25 -5.93 -0.33
CA THR A 29 -3.47 -6.59 -1.39
C THR A 29 -2.28 -7.37 -0.82
N VAL A 30 -1.51 -6.78 0.09
CA VAL A 30 -0.40 -7.46 0.78
C VAL A 30 -0.92 -8.68 1.54
N ARG A 31 -2.00 -8.53 2.31
CA ARG A 31 -2.63 -9.64 3.01
C ARG A 31 -2.95 -10.79 2.06
N ASP A 32 -3.67 -10.52 0.97
CA ASP A 32 -4.14 -11.57 0.06
C ASP A 32 -2.99 -12.24 -0.70
N LYS A 33 -2.04 -11.45 -1.19
CA LYS A 33 -0.87 -11.96 -1.91
C LYS A 33 0.04 -12.76 -0.99
N CYS A 34 0.39 -12.23 0.18
CA CYS A 34 1.31 -12.88 1.09
C CYS A 34 0.69 -14.10 1.76
N PHE A 35 -0.60 -14.08 2.09
CA PHE A 35 -1.29 -15.26 2.58
C PHE A 35 -1.26 -16.39 1.53
N LYS A 36 -1.64 -16.10 0.29
CA LYS A 36 -1.63 -17.10 -0.80
C LYS A 36 -0.23 -17.67 -1.06
N MET A 37 0.80 -16.85 -0.98
CA MET A 37 2.18 -17.27 -1.24
C MET A 37 2.80 -18.07 -0.08
N CYS A 38 2.53 -17.67 1.16
CA CYS A 38 3.22 -18.20 2.33
C CYS A 38 2.44 -19.29 3.06
N ILE A 39 1.11 -19.23 3.07
CA ILE A 39 0.25 -20.15 3.84
C ILE A 39 -0.33 -21.23 2.91
N THR A 40 0.46 -22.28 2.68
CA THR A 40 0.07 -23.39 1.79
C THR A 40 -0.83 -24.43 2.46
N LYS A 41 -0.74 -24.55 3.79
CA LYS A 41 -1.56 -25.44 4.62
C LYS A 41 -2.05 -24.67 5.85
N PRO A 42 -3.25 -24.06 5.78
CA PRO A 42 -3.81 -23.31 6.89
C PRO A 42 -3.92 -24.16 8.16
N SER A 43 -3.50 -23.60 9.29
CA SER A 43 -3.53 -24.24 10.60
C SER A 43 -3.90 -23.19 11.67
N SER A 44 -4.20 -23.63 12.88
CA SER A 44 -4.48 -22.73 14.02
C SER A 44 -3.27 -21.90 14.46
N SER A 45 -2.06 -22.24 14.00
CA SER A 45 -0.81 -21.58 14.33
C SER A 45 0.09 -21.41 13.11
N LEU A 46 0.92 -20.37 13.12
CA LEU A 46 1.95 -20.16 12.11
C LEU A 46 3.22 -20.89 12.53
N THR A 47 3.85 -21.57 11.58
CA THR A 47 5.20 -22.10 11.76
C THR A 47 6.23 -20.96 11.66
N SER A 48 7.45 -21.21 12.13
CA SER A 48 8.55 -20.24 11.99
C SER A 48 8.85 -19.90 10.52
N SER A 49 8.62 -20.85 9.61
CA SER A 49 8.78 -20.65 8.17
C SER A 49 7.67 -19.76 7.59
N ASP A 50 6.42 -19.95 8.03
CA ASP A 50 5.30 -19.09 7.62
C ASP A 50 5.54 -17.64 8.04
N GLN A 51 5.97 -17.43 9.29
CA GLN A 51 6.29 -16.11 9.82
C GLN A 51 7.41 -15.42 9.04
N GLN A 52 8.51 -16.13 8.77
CA GLN A 52 9.61 -15.59 7.97
C GLN A 52 9.20 -15.30 6.54
N CYS A 53 8.37 -16.15 5.92
CA CYS A 53 7.85 -15.92 4.59
C CYS A 53 6.98 -14.66 4.54
N LEU A 54 6.04 -14.50 5.48
CA LEU A 54 5.14 -13.35 5.55
C LEU A 54 5.92 -12.03 5.72
N ALA A 55 6.92 -12.00 6.60
CA ALA A 55 7.78 -10.84 6.80
C ALA A 55 8.50 -10.45 5.50
N LYS A 56 9.17 -11.41 4.86
CA LYS A 56 9.85 -11.19 3.57
C LYS A 56 8.90 -10.78 2.46
N CYS A 57 7.71 -11.36 2.41
CA CYS A 57 6.71 -11.05 1.40
C CYS A 57 6.23 -9.61 1.51
N ALA A 58 5.90 -9.16 2.73
CA ALA A 58 5.47 -7.78 2.96
C ALA A 58 6.57 -6.78 2.59
N ASP A 59 7.82 -7.02 3.01
CA ASP A 59 8.96 -6.16 2.67
C ASP A 59 9.17 -6.07 1.15
N ARG A 60 9.19 -7.22 0.46
CA ARG A 60 9.37 -7.26 -1.00
C ARG A 60 8.22 -6.62 -1.76
N TYR A 61 6.98 -6.79 -1.29
CA TYR A 61 5.83 -6.14 -1.91
C TYR A 61 5.89 -4.62 -1.76
N GLY A 62 6.23 -4.12 -0.57
CA GLY A 62 6.44 -2.70 -0.31
C GLY A 62 7.56 -2.11 -1.16
N ASP A 63 8.70 -2.78 -1.26
CA ASP A 63 9.82 -2.32 -2.10
C ASP A 63 9.45 -2.29 -3.59
N SER A 64 8.75 -3.31 -4.07
CA SER A 64 8.27 -3.37 -5.46
C SER A 64 7.29 -2.23 -5.75
N LEU A 65 6.40 -1.92 -4.80
CA LEU A 65 5.42 -0.84 -4.97
C LEU A 65 6.09 0.53 -5.09
N LYS A 66 7.14 0.82 -4.30
CA LYS A 66 7.90 2.08 -4.41
C LYS A 66 8.50 2.25 -5.81
N ILE A 67 9.07 1.19 -6.37
CA ILE A 67 9.64 1.21 -7.73
C ILE A 67 8.55 1.51 -8.76
N VAL A 68 7.41 0.84 -8.66
CA VAL A 68 6.26 1.05 -9.56
C VAL A 68 5.72 2.48 -9.42
N GLN A 69 5.59 3.00 -8.20
CA GLN A 69 5.13 4.37 -7.96
C GLN A 69 6.04 5.39 -8.62
N ASN A 70 7.36 5.27 -8.44
CA ASN A 70 8.33 6.17 -9.07
C ASN A 70 8.22 6.12 -10.60
N ALA A 71 8.18 4.92 -11.18
CA ALA A 71 8.03 4.75 -12.63
C ALA A 71 6.72 5.36 -13.15
N VAL A 72 5.62 5.24 -12.41
CA VAL A 72 4.33 5.84 -12.76
C VAL A 72 4.40 7.38 -12.72
N LEU A 73 5.07 7.96 -11.74
CA LEU A 73 5.25 9.42 -11.66
C LEU A 73 6.10 9.94 -12.82
N GLU A 74 7.21 9.27 -13.12
CA GLU A 74 8.08 9.57 -14.27
C GLU A 74 7.32 9.50 -15.59
N MET A 75 6.52 8.45 -15.80
CA MET A 75 5.71 8.28 -17.03
C MET A 75 4.65 9.38 -17.21
N ASN A 76 4.16 9.97 -16.12
CA ASN A 76 3.14 11.02 -16.16
C ASN A 76 3.73 12.45 -16.14
N GLY A 77 5.05 12.60 -16.09
CA GLY A 77 5.72 13.91 -16.09
C GLY A 77 5.47 14.75 -14.84
N ILE A 78 5.25 14.11 -13.69
CA ILE A 78 4.95 14.75 -12.39
C ILE A 78 6.21 14.77 -11.50
N GLU A 79 7.37 15.12 -12.07
CA GLU A 79 8.62 15.32 -11.32
C GLU A 79 8.67 16.67 -10.60
#